data_AF-A0A1G8SFU1-F1
#
_entry.id   AF-A0A1G8SFU1-F1
#
_cell.length_a   1.000
_cell.length_b   1.000
_cell.length_c   1.000
_cell.angle_alpha   90.00
_cell.angle_beta   90.00
_cell.angle_gamma   90.00
#
_symmetry.space_group_name_H-M   'P 1'
#
loop_
_entity.id
_entity.type
_entity.pdbx_description
1 polymer ?
#
loop_
_entity_poly.entity_id
_entity_poly.type
_entity_poly.pdbx_seq_one_letter_code
_entity_poly.pdbx_strand_id
1 'polypeptide(L)'
;MARAVSTKSKMFNTATAGTLGFLMFFPILWILILSFKTEEDAIRAPLEVLFSSDWTTESYGAVQARSDYFKHFMNSVTISVGSTLLGLLIAIPAAWAMAFVPAKRTKDVLMWMLSTKMLPPVGVLIPIYLIFRDFGL
;
A
#
# COMPACT_ATOMS: atom_id res chain seq x y z
N MET A 1 -34.06 17.67 -0.21
CA MET A 1 -35.00 16.54 -0.26
C MET A 1 -34.29 15.34 -0.88
N ALA A 2 -34.01 14.30 -0.10
CA ALA A 2 -33.43 13.07 -0.64
C ALA A 2 -34.44 12.43 -1.60
N ARG A 3 -34.08 12.25 -2.88
CA ARG A 3 -34.93 11.52 -3.84
C ARG A 3 -35.19 10.14 -3.26
N ALA A 4 -36.45 9.74 -3.14
CA ALA A 4 -36.83 8.40 -2.69
C ALA A 4 -36.32 7.38 -3.71
N VAL A 5 -35.18 6.75 -3.42
CA VAL A 5 -34.61 5.70 -4.26
C VAL A 5 -35.44 4.43 -4.09
N SER A 6 -35.93 3.87 -5.20
CA SER A 6 -36.68 2.61 -5.21
C SER A 6 -35.88 1.48 -4.56
N THR A 7 -36.55 0.60 -3.81
CA THR A 7 -35.94 -0.59 -3.18
C THR A 7 -35.17 -1.44 -4.19
N LYS A 8 -35.67 -1.53 -5.44
CA LYS A 8 -34.98 -2.25 -6.53
C LYS A 8 -33.62 -1.61 -6.87
N SER A 9 -33.56 -0.29 -6.98
CA SER A 9 -32.32 0.44 -7.26
C SER A 9 -31.33 0.36 -6.10
N LYS A 10 -31.81 0.39 -4.84
CA LYS A 10 -30.96 0.18 -3.66
C LYS A 10 -30.34 -1.22 -3.66
N MET A 11 -31.15 -2.24 -3.93
CA MET A 11 -30.69 -3.63 -3.98
C MET A 11 -29.68 -3.85 -5.11
N PHE A 12 -29.95 -3.31 -6.30
CA PHE A 12 -29.04 -3.36 -7.44
C PHE A 12 -27.69 -2.68 -7.15
N ASN A 13 -27.72 -1.46 -6.59
CA ASN A 13 -26.50 -0.73 -6.25
C ASN A 13 -25.69 -1.44 -5.16
N THR A 14 -26.37 -2.00 -4.15
CA THR A 14 -25.72 -2.73 -3.07
C THR A 14 -25.09 -4.03 -3.57
N ALA A 15 -25.80 -4.79 -4.42
CA ALA A 15 -25.26 -6.01 -5.03
C ALA A 15 -24.06 -5.70 -5.94
N THR A 16 -24.15 -4.64 -6.74
CA THR A 16 -23.05 -4.21 -7.61
C THR A 16 -21.83 -3.79 -6.79
N ALA A 17 -22.01 -2.92 -5.80
CA ALA A 17 -20.93 -2.46 -4.94
C ALA A 17 -20.32 -3.61 -4.12
N GLY A 18 -21.15 -4.52 -3.61
CA GLY A 18 -20.71 -5.70 -2.88
C GLY A 18 -19.87 -6.65 -3.74
N THR A 19 -20.33 -6.94 -4.96
CA THR A 19 -19.59 -7.78 -5.91
C THR A 19 -18.25 -7.13 -6.30
N LEU A 20 -18.24 -5.84 -6.63
CA LEU A 20 -16.99 -5.14 -6.96
C LEU A 20 -16.02 -5.11 -5.78
N GLY A 21 -16.52 -4.81 -4.58
CA GLY A 21 -15.72 -4.85 -3.36
C GLY A 21 -15.14 -6.23 -3.09
N PHE A 22 -15.93 -7.29 -3.28
CA PHE A 22 -15.46 -8.67 -3.16
C PHE A 22 -14.39 -8.99 -4.19
N LEU A 23 -14.57 -8.63 -5.46
CA LEU A 23 -13.59 -8.89 -6.52
C LEU A 23 -12.26 -8.16 -6.26
N MET A 24 -12.30 -6.94 -5.72
CA MET A 24 -11.10 -6.20 -5.33
C MET A 24 -10.41 -6.82 -4.12
N PHE A 25 -11.18 -7.34 -3.16
CA PHE A 25 -10.65 -7.97 -1.94
C PHE A 25 -10.20 -9.42 -2.16
N PHE A 26 -10.75 -10.11 -3.15
CA PHE A 26 -10.53 -11.54 -3.38
C PHE A 26 -9.05 -11.94 -3.46
N PRO A 27 -8.15 -11.21 -4.17
CA PRO A 27 -6.73 -11.54 -4.17
C PRO A 27 -6.07 -11.48 -2.79
N ILE A 28 -6.49 -10.54 -1.94
CA ILE A 28 -5.99 -10.41 -0.57
C ILE A 28 -6.50 -11.57 0.28
N LEU A 29 -7.79 -11.90 0.16
CA LEU A 29 -8.38 -13.07 0.81
C LEU A 29 -7.66 -14.36 0.40
N TRP A 30 -7.32 -14.50 -0.88
CA TRP A 30 -6.63 -15.67 -1.40
C TRP A 30 -5.22 -15.82 -0.81
N ILE A 31 -4.43 -14.74 -0.78
CA ILE A 31 -3.10 -14.76 -0.15
C ILE A 31 -3.20 -15.10 1.35
N LEU A 32 -4.22 -14.59 2.04
CA LEU A 32 -4.46 -14.91 3.44
C LEU A 32 -4.78 -16.41 3.64
N ILE A 33 -5.58 -17.02 2.77
CA ILE A 33 -5.86 -18.47 2.84
C ILE A 33 -4.58 -19.26 2.59
N LEU A 34 -3.82 -18.91 1.55
CA LEU A 34 -2.56 -19.57 1.20
C LEU A 34 -1.50 -19.46 2.31
N SER A 35 -1.50 -18.40 3.10
CA SER A 35 -0.53 -18.25 4.20
C SER A 35 -0.75 -19.25 5.35
N PHE A 36 -1.88 -19.96 5.38
CA PHE A 36 -2.14 -21.08 6.30
C PHE A 36 -2.00 -22.46 5.64
N LYS A 37 -1.50 -22.52 4.41
CA LYS A 37 -1.30 -23.77 3.66
C LYS A 37 0.18 -24.12 3.57
N THR A 38 0.46 -25.40 3.39
CA THR A 38 1.81 -25.89 3.12
C THR A 38 2.27 -25.43 1.73
N GLU A 39 3.58 -25.41 1.48
CA GLU A 39 4.13 -25.07 0.15
C GLU A 39 3.58 -26.01 -0.95
N GLU A 40 3.36 -27.29 -0.60
CA GLU A 40 2.79 -28.29 -1.51
C GLU A 40 1.32 -28.02 -1.81
N ASP A 41 0.51 -27.69 -0.79
CA ASP A 41 -0.90 -27.40 -0.98
C ASP A 41 -1.13 -26.07 -1.71
N ALA A 42 -0.27 -25.08 -1.49
CA ALA A 42 -0.43 -23.73 -2.04
C ALA A 42 -0.41 -23.68 -3.58
N ILE A 43 0.18 -24.68 -4.24
CA ILE A 43 0.27 -24.77 -5.72
C ILE A 43 -0.82 -25.65 -6.35
N ARG A 44 -1.70 -26.25 -5.54
CA ARG A 44 -2.80 -27.11 -6.01
C ARG A 44 -3.94 -26.30 -6.64
N ALA A 45 -4.91 -27.00 -7.24
CA ALA A 45 -6.08 -26.36 -7.81
C ALA A 45 -6.89 -25.60 -6.73
N PRO A 46 -7.51 -24.44 -7.03
CA PRO A 46 -8.14 -23.60 -6.01
C PRO A 46 -9.19 -24.27 -5.14
N LEU A 47 -9.98 -25.20 -5.71
CA LEU A 47 -10.96 -25.96 -4.93
C LEU A 47 -10.28 -26.91 -3.94
N GLU A 48 -9.19 -27.55 -4.33
CA GLU A 48 -8.42 -28.44 -3.45
C GLU A 48 -7.76 -27.68 -2.31
N VAL A 49 -7.24 -26.47 -2.57
CA VAL A 49 -6.70 -25.57 -1.54
C VAL A 49 -7.75 -25.29 -0.46
N LEU A 50 -9.00 -24.99 -0.86
CA LEU A 50 -10.07 -24.66 0.07
C LEU A 50 -10.57 -25.86 0.89
N PHE A 51 -10.61 -27.04 0.29
CA PHE A 51 -11.14 -28.25 0.94
C PHE A 51 -10.08 -29.14 1.60
N SER A 52 -8.79 -28.85 1.40
CA SER A 52 -7.71 -29.53 2.12
C SER A 52 -7.84 -29.32 3.64
N SER A 53 -7.67 -30.42 4.39
CA SER A 53 -7.86 -30.44 5.85
C SER A 53 -6.70 -29.79 6.61
N ASP A 54 -5.58 -29.56 5.94
CA ASP A 54 -4.31 -29.16 6.57
C ASP A 54 -4.20 -27.63 6.64
N TRP A 55 -4.76 -27.06 7.71
CA TRP A 55 -4.51 -25.68 8.11
C TRP A 55 -3.34 -25.66 9.08
N THR A 56 -2.28 -24.91 8.76
CA THR A 56 -1.05 -24.86 9.55
C THR A 56 -0.54 -23.43 9.72
N THR A 57 0.28 -23.22 10.76
CA THR A 57 1.00 -21.96 11.01
C THR A 57 2.52 -22.13 10.93
N GLU A 58 2.99 -23.30 10.51
CA GLU A 58 4.41 -23.64 10.42
C GLU A 58 5.20 -22.64 9.56
N SER A 59 4.62 -22.19 8.44
CA SER A 59 5.21 -21.20 7.55
C SER A 59 5.60 -19.90 8.26
N TYR A 60 4.81 -19.44 9.23
CA TYR A 60 5.13 -18.22 10.01
C TYR A 60 6.37 -18.42 10.89
N GLY A 61 6.47 -19.58 11.56
CA GLY A 61 7.64 -19.93 12.37
C GLY A 61 8.89 -20.10 11.51
N ALA A 62 8.77 -20.77 10.37
CA ALA A 62 9.86 -20.97 9.42
C ALA A 62 10.42 -19.65 8.86
N VAL A 63 9.53 -18.71 8.48
CA VAL A 63 9.93 -17.39 7.97
C VAL A 63 10.62 -16.55 9.04
N GLN A 64 10.10 -16.57 10.28
CA GLN A 64 10.72 -15.85 11.38
C GLN A 64 12.10 -16.42 11.73
N ALA A 65 12.25 -17.74 11.76
CA ALA A 65 13.52 -18.40 12.08
C ALA A 65 14.60 -18.17 11.00
N ARG A 66 14.21 -18.08 9.72
CA ARG A 66 15.16 -17.93 8.60
C ARG A 66 15.64 -16.48 8.40
N SER A 67 14.76 -15.50 8.58
CA SER A 67 15.04 -14.12 8.13
C SER A 67 14.72 -13.04 9.15
N ASP A 68 14.39 -13.37 10.41
CA ASP A 68 13.93 -12.41 11.42
C ASP A 68 12.91 -11.41 10.83
N TYR A 69 11.82 -11.95 10.31
CA TYR A 69 10.81 -11.19 9.60
C TYR A 69 10.22 -10.07 10.44
N PHE A 70 10.11 -10.26 11.75
CA PHE A 70 9.68 -9.23 12.69
C PHE A 70 10.57 -7.99 12.66
N LYS A 71 11.90 -8.15 12.54
CA LYS A 71 12.83 -7.03 12.36
C LYS A 71 12.59 -6.30 11.03
N HIS A 72 12.40 -7.03 9.94
CA HIS A 72 12.08 -6.41 8.65
C HIS A 72 10.75 -5.64 8.70
N PHE A 73 9.73 -6.23 9.32
CA PHE A 73 8.45 -5.57 9.56
C PHE A 73 8.63 -4.27 10.36
N MET A 74 9.38 -4.32 11.46
CA MET A 74 9.64 -3.14 12.28
C MET A 74 10.43 -2.06 11.55
N ASN A 75 11.41 -2.43 10.72
CA ASN A 75 12.12 -1.47 9.86
C ASN A 75 11.13 -0.76 8.92
N SER A 76 10.21 -1.49 8.28
CA SER A 76 9.19 -0.89 7.42
C SER A 76 8.23 0.02 8.19
N VAL A 77 7.81 -0.37 9.40
CA VAL A 77 6.97 0.47 10.27
C VAL A 77 7.71 1.75 10.64
N THR A 78 8.95 1.66 11.12
CA THR A 78 9.76 2.83 11.49
C THR A 78 10.00 3.76 10.31
N ILE A 79 10.35 3.22 9.13
CA ILE A 79 10.60 4.00 7.92
C ILE A 79 9.31 4.67 7.43
N SER A 80 8.19 3.93 7.37
CA SER A 80 6.91 4.46 6.86
C SER A 80 6.32 5.53 7.78
N VAL A 81 6.26 5.27 9.09
CA VAL A 81 5.76 6.24 10.08
C VAL A 81 6.70 7.43 10.19
N GLY A 82 8.01 7.18 10.31
CA GLY A 82 9.02 8.23 10.42
C GLY A 82 9.05 9.16 9.21
N SER A 83 9.07 8.60 7.99
CA SER A 83 9.04 9.40 6.76
C SER A 83 7.73 10.17 6.59
N THR A 84 6.58 9.60 6.98
CA THR A 84 5.29 10.30 6.94
C THR A 84 5.27 11.47 7.92
N LEU A 85 5.73 11.29 9.15
CA LEU A 85 5.77 12.36 10.16
C LEU A 85 6.71 13.49 9.74
N LEU A 86 7.93 13.17 9.28
CA LEU A 86 8.87 14.15 8.76
C LEU A 86 8.30 14.88 7.53
N GLY A 87 7.64 14.13 6.64
CA GLY A 87 6.95 14.69 5.48
C GLY A 87 5.85 15.67 5.87
N LEU A 88 4.99 15.32 6.82
CA LEU A 88 3.92 16.18 7.32
C LEU A 88 4.45 17.44 8.02
N LEU A 89 5.51 17.31 8.81
CA LEU A 89 6.15 18.44 9.49
C LEU A 89 6.58 19.54 8.50
N ILE A 90 7.02 19.15 7.31
CA ILE A 90 7.41 20.09 6.25
C ILE A 90 6.21 20.48 5.37
N ALA A 91 5.39 19.50 4.99
CA ALA A 91 4.31 19.69 4.02
C ALA A 91 3.17 20.56 4.57
N ILE A 92 2.82 20.44 5.86
CA ILE A 92 1.73 21.21 6.47
C ILE A 92 2.01 22.73 6.41
N PRO A 93 3.14 23.24 6.95
CA PRO A 93 3.42 24.67 6.87
C PRO A 93 3.63 25.17 5.43
N ALA A 94 4.24 24.36 4.55
CA ALA A 94 4.37 24.70 3.13
C ALA A 94 3.00 24.84 2.44
N ALA A 95 2.09 23.89 2.68
CA ALA A 95 0.73 23.93 2.15
C ALA A 95 -0.06 25.11 2.70
N TRP A 96 0.06 25.40 4.00
CA TRP A 96 -0.58 26.55 4.63
C TRP A 96 -0.14 27.87 4.00
N ALA A 97 1.16 28.08 3.83
CA ALA A 97 1.70 29.29 3.23
C ALA A 97 1.19 29.48 1.79
N MET A 98 1.19 28.41 0.99
CA MET A 98 0.72 28.47 -0.40
C MET A 98 -0.81 28.63 -0.53
N ALA A 99 -1.59 28.12 0.43
CA ALA A 99 -3.06 28.19 0.40
C ALA A 99 -3.60 29.54 0.90
N PHE A 100 -3.01 30.09 1.97
CA PHE A 100 -3.54 31.28 2.64
C PHE A 100 -2.75 32.56 2.35
N VAL A 101 -1.48 32.45 1.95
CA VAL A 101 -0.61 33.59 1.63
C VAL A 101 0.12 33.34 0.30
N PRO A 102 -0.61 33.19 -0.83
CA PRO A 102 0.01 32.84 -2.10
C PRO A 102 0.95 33.95 -2.58
N ALA A 103 2.22 33.61 -2.76
CA ALA A 103 3.20 34.46 -3.44
C ALA A 103 2.98 34.45 -4.96
N LYS A 104 3.57 35.43 -5.67
CA LYS A 104 3.50 35.59 -7.13
C LYS A 104 3.89 34.31 -7.91
N ARG A 105 4.80 33.49 -7.36
CA ARG A 105 5.32 32.25 -7.98
C ARG A 105 4.69 30.96 -7.47
N THR A 106 3.67 31.02 -6.62
CA THR A 106 3.05 29.82 -6.00
C THR A 106 2.63 28.79 -7.04
N LYS A 107 2.01 29.24 -8.14
CA LYS A 107 1.61 28.37 -9.25
C LYS A 107 2.79 27.65 -9.90
N ASP A 108 3.88 28.36 -10.16
CA ASP A 108 5.07 27.79 -10.81
C ASP A 108 5.74 26.75 -9.92
N VAL A 109 5.84 27.04 -8.61
CA VAL A 109 6.39 26.10 -7.61
C VAL A 109 5.52 24.85 -7.51
N LEU A 110 4.20 24.98 -7.45
CA LEU A 110 3.29 23.83 -7.43
C LEU A 110 3.42 22.97 -8.70
N MET A 111 3.53 23.61 -9.88
CA MET A 111 3.75 22.89 -11.14
C MET A 111 5.09 22.16 -11.17
N TRP A 112 6.15 22.78 -10.64
CA TRP A 112 7.45 22.13 -10.49
C TRP A 112 7.40 20.96 -9.50
N MET A 113 6.76 21.11 -8.34
CA MET A 113 6.59 20.01 -7.39
C MET A 113 5.80 18.84 -8.01
N LEU A 114 4.76 19.13 -8.80
CA LEU A 114 3.99 18.11 -9.49
C LEU A 114 4.84 17.35 -10.51
N SER A 115 5.68 18.04 -11.30
CA SER A 115 6.53 17.38 -12.30
C SER A 115 7.53 16.42 -11.66
N THR A 116 8.09 16.75 -10.49
CA THR A 116 9.00 15.84 -9.77
C THR A 116 8.32 14.55 -9.31
N LYS A 117 7.01 14.56 -9.07
CA LYS A 117 6.23 13.34 -8.73
C LYS A 117 5.92 12.45 -9.92
N MET A 118 6.00 12.98 -11.14
CA MET A 118 5.79 12.22 -12.39
C MET A 118 7.09 11.61 -12.94
N LEU A 119 8.24 11.95 -12.32
CA LEU A 119 9.54 11.41 -12.70
C LEU A 119 9.56 9.89 -12.43
N PRO A 120 10.06 9.06 -13.37
CA PRO A 120 10.13 7.62 -13.16
C PRO A 120 11.13 7.31 -12.02
N PRO A 121 10.73 6.51 -11.02
CA PRO A 121 11.58 6.23 -9.85
C PRO A 121 12.96 5.67 -10.20
N VAL A 122 13.05 4.87 -11.27
CA VAL A 122 14.31 4.31 -11.76
C VAL A 122 15.33 5.38 -12.15
N GLY A 123 14.88 6.55 -12.64
CA GLY A 123 15.76 7.66 -13.01
C GLY A 123 16.41 8.35 -11.80
N VAL A 124 15.84 8.19 -10.61
CA VAL A 124 16.33 8.80 -9.37
C VAL A 124 17.23 7.84 -8.58
N LEU A 125 17.06 6.53 -8.80
CA LEU A 125 17.74 5.49 -8.03
C LEU A 125 19.27 5.59 -8.14
N ILE A 126 19.81 5.79 -9.35
CA ILE A 126 21.27 5.85 -9.57
C ILE A 126 21.89 7.07 -8.86
N PRO A 127 21.39 8.31 -9.04
CA PRO A 127 21.91 9.46 -8.30
C PRO A 127 21.85 9.29 -6.78
N ILE A 128 20.75 8.75 -6.23
CA ILE A 128 20.64 8.49 -4.80
C ILE A 128 21.72 7.49 -4.36
N TYR A 129 21.87 6.37 -5.08
CA TYR A 129 22.92 5.39 -4.76
C TYR A 129 24.31 6.01 -4.74
N LEU A 130 24.66 6.83 -5.74
CA LEU A 130 25.96 7.50 -5.80
C LEU A 130 26.15 8.45 -4.61
N ILE A 131 25.12 9.20 -4.22
CA ILE A 131 25.18 10.06 -3.03
C ILE A 131 25.47 9.21 -1.78
N PHE A 132 24.74 8.12 -1.54
CA PHE A 132 24.97 7.30 -0.35
C PHE A 132 26.39 6.69 -0.36
N ARG A 133 26.81 6.12 -1.50
CA ARG A 133 28.15 5.57 -1.70
C ARG A 133 29.25 6.61 -1.44
N ASP A 134 29.12 7.80 -2.01
CA ASP A 134 30.13 8.86 -1.90
C ASP A 134 30.20 9.44 -0.47
N PHE A 135 29.10 9.37 0.28
CA PHE A 135 29.04 9.71 1.70
C PHE A 135 29.45 8.54 2.63
N GLY A 136 29.73 7.36 2.09
CA GLY A 136 30.12 6.17 2.86
C GLY A 136 29.00 5.55 3.68
N LEU A 137 27.74 5.75 3.27
CA LEU A 137 26.52 5.18 3.85
C LEU A 137 26.02 3.99 3.02
#